data_AF-A0A7V9NVF1-F1
#
_entry.id   AF-A0A7V9NVF1-F1
#
_cell.length_a   1.000
_cell.length_b   1.000
_cell.length_c   1.000
_cell.angle_alpha   90.00
_cell.angle_beta   90.00
_cell.angle_gamma   90.00
#
_symmetry.space_group_name_H-M   'P 1'
#
loop_
_entity.id
_entity.type
_entity.pdbx_description
1 polymer ?
#
loop_
_entity_poly.entity_id
_entity_poly.type
_entity_poly.pdbx_seq_one_letter_code
_entity_poly.pdbx_strand_id
1 'polypeptide(L)'
;MFRVADLRNKIIFTLFVIVLYRVGSHVPVPGIDFEQVQRLKEQADRSGVLGFLNLFSGGALTRFAVFGLGIMPYITSSIIINLLEVVIP
;
A
#
# COMPACT_ATOMS: atom_id res chain seq x y z
N MET A 1 19.11 -21.74 10.34
CA MET A 1 18.32 -20.50 10.14
C MET A 1 18.09 -19.72 11.44
N PHE A 2 17.59 -20.31 12.52
CA PHE A 2 17.30 -19.61 13.80
C PHE A 2 18.49 -19.41 14.76
N ARG A 3 19.72 -19.78 14.36
CA ARG A 3 20.88 -19.85 15.26
C ARG A 3 21.76 -18.60 15.26
N VAL A 4 21.60 -17.74 14.24
CA VAL A 4 22.35 -16.47 14.13
C VAL A 4 21.45 -15.37 14.69
N ALA A 5 21.86 -14.78 15.83
CA ALA A 5 21.08 -13.75 16.52
C ALA A 5 20.75 -12.55 15.61
N ASP A 6 21.67 -12.18 14.72
CA ASP A 6 21.49 -11.08 13.77
C ASP A 6 20.37 -11.36 12.76
N LEU A 7 20.25 -12.60 12.27
CA LEU A 7 19.20 -12.98 11.32
C LEU A 7 17.82 -13.05 11.99
N ARG A 8 17.75 -13.50 13.26
CA ARG A 8 16.52 -13.50 14.05
C ARG A 8 16.00 -12.09 14.28
N ASN A 9 16.88 -11.16 14.63
CA ASN A 9 16.50 -9.75 14.86
C ASN A 9 16.00 -9.08 13.58
N LYS A 10 16.63 -9.36 12.42
CA LYS A 10 16.15 -8.88 11.12
C LYS A 10 14.75 -9.41 10.78
N ILE A 11 14.49 -10.70 10.99
CA ILE A 11 13.18 -11.30 10.73
C ILE A 11 12.10 -10.68 11.65
N ILE A 12 12.39 -10.52 12.94
CA ILE A 12 11.45 -9.90 13.89
C ILE A 12 11.17 -8.45 13.50
N PHE A 13 12.20 -7.69 13.10
CA PHE A 13 12.05 -6.32 12.61
C PHE A 13 11.17 -6.25 11.37
N THR A 14 11.41 -7.08 10.36
CA THR A 14 10.57 -7.13 9.15
C THR A 14 9.13 -7.48 9.49
N LEU A 15 8.91 -8.47 10.38
CA LEU A 15 7.56 -8.87 10.80
C LEU A 15 6.85 -7.72 11.54
N PHE A 16 7.57 -7.00 12.40
CA PHE A 16 7.06 -5.83 13.12
C PHE A 16 6.64 -4.71 12.17
N VAL A 17 7.44 -4.41 11.14
CA VAL A 17 7.10 -3.41 10.11
C VAL A 17 5.86 -3.82 9.32
N ILE A 18 5.72 -5.11 8.97
CA ILE A 18 4.52 -5.62 8.28
C ILE A 18 3.26 -5.46 9.16
N VAL A 19 3.37 -5.73 10.47
CA VAL A 19 2.26 -5.55 11.41
C VAL A 19 1.90 -4.08 11.52
N LEU A 20 2.87 -3.16 11.63
CA LEU A 20 2.63 -1.71 11.62
C LEU A 20 1.92 -1.27 10.35
N TYR A 21 2.38 -1.73 9.19
CA TYR A 21 1.73 -1.45 7.91
C TYR A 21 0.27 -1.94 7.89
N ARG A 22 0.03 -3.16 8.41
CA ARG A 22 -1.33 -3.71 8.52
C ARG A 22 -2.21 -2.92 9.48
N VAL A 23 -1.69 -2.45 10.62
CA VAL A 23 -2.46 -1.59 11.53
C VAL A 23 -2.79 -0.27 10.85
N GLY A 24 -1.81 0.35 10.19
CA GLY A 24 -2.01 1.58 9.42
C GLY A 24 -3.02 1.45 8.29
N SER A 25 -3.06 0.32 7.59
CA SER A 25 -4.05 0.07 6.53
C SER A 25 -5.47 -0.18 7.05
N HIS A 26 -5.63 -0.42 8.36
CA HIS A 26 -6.94 -0.54 9.00
C HIS A 26 -7.43 0.77 9.60
N VAL A 27 -6.58 1.81 9.67
CA VAL A 27 -6.99 3.15 10.12
C VAL A 27 -7.60 3.90 8.92
N PRO A 28 -8.94 4.11 8.89
CA PRO A 28 -9.57 4.89 7.83
C PRO A 28 -9.15 6.37 7.94
N VAL A 29 -9.00 7.05 6.81
CA VAL A 29 -8.75 8.50 6.81
C VAL A 29 -10.00 9.20 7.37
N PRO A 30 -9.86 10.10 8.37
CA PRO A 30 -10.99 10.87 8.87
C PRO A 30 -11.51 11.81 7.76
N GLY A 31 -12.81 11.73 7.45
CA GLY A 31 -13.47 12.61 6.47
C GLY A 31 -14.03 11.93 5.22
N ILE A 32 -14.14 10.59 5.19
CA ILE A 32 -14.66 9.84 4.03
C ILE A 32 -15.94 9.12 4.39
N ASP A 33 -16.96 9.31 3.56
CA ASP A 33 -18.28 8.72 3.72
C ASP A 33 -18.29 7.25 3.27
N PHE A 34 -18.41 6.32 4.22
CA PHE A 34 -18.38 4.87 3.97
C PHE A 34 -19.44 4.41 2.96
N GLU A 35 -20.55 5.15 2.82
CA GLU A 35 -21.62 4.82 1.86
C GLU A 35 -21.18 5.04 0.41
N GLN A 36 -20.42 6.11 0.13
CA GLN A 36 -19.89 6.39 -1.19
C GLN A 36 -18.78 5.41 -1.59
N VAL A 37 -17.99 4.97 -0.61
CA VAL A 37 -16.94 3.97 -0.81
C VAL A 37 -17.52 2.59 -1.16
N GLN A 38 -18.65 2.21 -0.55
CA GLN A 38 -19.37 0.98 -0.92
C GLN A 38 -19.94 1.04 -2.34
N ARG A 39 -20.52 2.17 -2.75
CA ARG A 39 -20.99 2.37 -4.13
C ARG A 39 -19.85 2.34 -5.16
N LEU A 40 -18.69 2.91 -4.82
CA LEU A 40 -17.46 2.80 -5.60
C LEU A 40 -16.95 1.36 -5.70
N LYS A 41 -17.09 0.57 -4.63
CA LYS A 41 -16.73 -0.86 -4.63
C LYS A 41 -17.64 -1.67 -5.55
N GLU A 42 -18.95 -1.44 -5.51
CA GLU A 42 -19.92 -2.08 -6.40
C GLU A 42 -19.71 -1.70 -7.88
N GLN A 43 -19.27 -0.46 -8.15
CA GLN A 43 -18.86 -0.03 -9.48
C GLN A 43 -17.49 -0.60 -9.89
N ALA A 44 -16.56 -0.77 -8.94
CA ALA A 44 -15.23 -1.33 -9.17
C ALA A 44 -15.28 -2.82 -9.55
N ASP A 45 -16.22 -3.59 -9.00
CA ASP A 45 -16.45 -4.99 -9.41
C ASP A 45 -16.91 -5.10 -10.88
N ARG A 46 -17.45 -4.01 -11.46
CA ARG A 46 -17.80 -3.94 -12.89
C ARG A 46 -16.69 -3.36 -13.77
N SER A 47 -15.67 -2.70 -13.20
CA SER A 47 -14.55 -2.08 -13.92
C SER A 47 -13.21 -2.63 -13.47
N GLY A 48 -12.65 -3.56 -14.23
CA GLY A 48 -11.42 -4.31 -13.89
C GLY A 48 -10.18 -3.47 -13.56
N VAL A 49 -10.11 -2.22 -14.02
CA VAL A 49 -9.00 -1.29 -13.70
C VAL A 49 -9.00 -0.88 -12.22
N LEU A 50 -10.18 -0.64 -11.62
CA LEU A 50 -10.28 -0.32 -10.19
C LEU A 50 -9.97 -1.56 -9.32
N GLY A 51 -10.34 -2.75 -9.79
CA GLY A 51 -9.97 -4.01 -9.14
C GLY A 51 -8.46 -4.23 -9.08
N PHE A 52 -7.75 -3.93 -10.17
CA PHE A 52 -6.28 -3.97 -10.20
C PHE A 52 -5.68 -2.98 -9.20
N LEU A 53 -6.10 -1.71 -9.23
CA LEU A 53 -5.63 -0.69 -8.28
C LEU A 53 -5.85 -1.11 -6.82
N ASN A 54 -6.98 -1.74 -6.50
CA ASN A 54 -7.28 -2.22 -5.16
C ASN A 54 -6.41 -3.42 -4.71
N LEU A 55 -6.06 -4.32 -5.62
CA LEU A 55 -5.14 -5.43 -5.35
C LEU A 55 -3.72 -4.92 -5.02
N PHE A 56 -3.22 -3.94 -5.78
CA PHE A 56 -1.91 -3.33 -5.53
C PHE A 56 -1.88 -2.46 -4.26
N SER A 57 -3.04 -1.92 -3.87
CA SER A 57 -3.25 -1.20 -2.61
C SER A 57 -3.46 -2.14 -1.39
N GLY A 58 -3.70 -3.43 -1.62
CA GLY A 58 -3.96 -4.40 -0.54
C GLY A 58 -5.35 -4.23 0.11
N GLY A 59 -6.33 -3.73 -0.64
CA GLY A 59 -7.69 -3.48 -0.14
C GLY A 59 -7.89 -2.14 0.58
N ALA A 60 -6.84 -1.32 0.66
CA ALA A 60 -6.87 -0.02 1.35
C ALA A 60 -7.61 1.06 0.55
N LEU A 61 -7.70 0.92 -0.78
CA LEU A 61 -8.45 1.81 -1.68
C LEU A 61 -9.96 1.72 -1.42
N THR A 62 -10.48 0.49 -1.26
CA THR A 62 -11.88 0.22 -0.88
C THR A 62 -12.25 0.63 0.54
N ARG A 63 -11.28 1.05 1.36
CA ARG A 63 -11.54 1.54 2.72
C ARG A 63 -11.02 2.95 2.94
N PHE A 64 -10.51 3.58 1.87
CA PHE A 64 -9.71 4.80 1.90
C PHE A 64 -8.88 4.93 3.20
N ALA A 65 -8.01 3.93 3.43
CA ALA A 65 -7.11 3.96 4.58
C ALA A 65 -6.00 5.02 4.39
N VAL A 66 -5.33 5.41 5.47
CA VAL A 66 -4.21 6.38 5.43
C VAL A 66 -3.11 5.93 4.46
N PHE A 67 -2.94 4.62 4.28
CA PHE A 67 -2.08 4.00 3.27
C PHE A 67 -2.85 3.53 2.02
N GLY A 68 -3.84 4.30 1.57
CA GLY A 68 -4.77 3.92 0.50
C GLY A 68 -4.14 3.54 -0.84
N LEU A 69 -2.91 3.99 -1.12
CA LEU A 69 -2.13 3.61 -2.31
C LEU A 69 -0.93 2.70 -1.99
N GLY A 70 -0.76 2.32 -0.73
CA GLY A 70 0.32 1.45 -0.27
C GLY A 70 1.71 1.95 -0.66
N ILE A 71 2.48 1.08 -1.32
CA ILE A 71 3.84 1.36 -1.80
C ILE A 71 3.89 2.00 -3.19
N MET A 72 2.76 2.14 -3.87
CA MET A 72 2.69 2.62 -5.26
C MET A 72 3.30 4.01 -5.45
N PRO A 73 3.05 5.01 -4.57
CA PRO A 73 3.67 6.34 -4.72
C PRO A 73 5.21 6.26 -4.71
N TYR A 74 5.78 5.42 -3.84
CA TYR A 74 7.22 5.23 -3.75
C TYR A 74 7.80 4.57 -5.01
N ILE A 75 7.12 3.57 -5.57
CA ILE A 75 7.53 2.94 -6.83
C ILE A 75 7.53 3.98 -7.96
N THR A 76 6.45 4.75 -8.09
CA THR A 76 6.35 5.80 -9.12
C THR A 76 7.44 6.86 -8.96
N SER A 77 7.69 7.34 -7.73
CA SER A 77 8.77 8.30 -7.47
C SER A 77 10.15 7.73 -7.77
N SER A 78 10.42 6.47 -7.43
CA SER A 78 11.70 5.83 -7.71
C SER A 78 11.94 5.70 -9.22
N ILE A 79 10.89 5.39 -10.00
CA ILE A 79 10.97 5.37 -11.47
C ILE A 79 11.28 6.78 -12.00
N ILE A 80 10.62 7.81 -11.47
CA ILE A 80 10.84 9.20 -11.90
C ILE A 80 12.30 9.64 -11.63
N ILE A 81 12.84 9.35 -10.44
CA ILE A 81 14.23 9.71 -10.10
C ILE A 81 15.22 8.94 -10.99
N ASN A 82 15.02 7.63 -11.16
CA ASN A 82 15.86 6.81 -12.03
C ASN A 82 15.85 7.32 -13.49
N LEU A 83 14.70 7.81 -13.98
CA LEU A 83 14.60 8.40 -15.31
C LEU A 83 15.25 9.79 -15.37
N LEU A 84 15.14 10.60 -14.31
CA LEU A 84 15.79 11.91 -14.23
C LEU A 84 17.32 11.79 -14.27
N GLU A 85 17.92 10.81 -13.60
CA GLU A 85 19.37 10.56 -13.64
C GLU A 85 19.89 10.22 -15.05
N VAL A 86 19.07 9.59 -15.89
CA VAL A 86 19.43 9.25 -17.27
C VAL A 86 19.24 10.45 -18.22
N VAL A 87 18.26 11.30 -17.93
CA VAL A 87 17.86 12.43 -18.80
C VAL A 87 18.63 13.70 -18.48
N ILE A 88 19.03 13.89 -17.22
CA ILE A 88 19.80 15.03 -16.73
C ILE A 88 21.12 14.50 -16.16
N PRO A 89 22.22 14.50 -16.95
CA PRO A 89 23.53 14.09 -16.46
C PRO A 89 24.13 15.06 -15.45
#